data_AF-A0A9P8KCL1-F1
#
_entry.id   AF-A0A9P8KCL1-F1
#
_cell.length_a   1.000
_cell.length_b   1.000
_cell.length_c   1.000
_cell.angle_alpha   90.00
_cell.angle_beta   90.00
_cell.angle_gamma   90.00
#
_symmetry.space_group_name_H-M   'P 1'
#
loop_
_entity.id
_entity.type
_entity.pdbx_description
1 polymer ?
#
loop_
_entity_poly.entity_id
_entity_poly.type
_entity_poly.pdbx_seq_one_letter_code
_entity_poly.pdbx_strand_id
1 'polypeptide(L)'
;MAPRKRIKLDTSVSQEAEAALEYPGDSNDPSSFIACHEVESKTAAYLGYSNTEDKLPKYTSARVAFKILNDDLESYKNISDAAAAFPLTGDNARQRILAGRRLAAILSKMIEDFALMCTLDSKENKARQRTVLAGYKEAFPDRSNVPFLSPSKCYGPTLGPLDGEQKLEAYNRCWMLTKYFKYCQQLSSKAFENRFPANGDIKGTTVPPDMIPGWMRPKPKTADPKSTEAQAMLRADSLSKKTFSLCYYPRADNPDSRDAVEEHFELAAADGVEELSTLPQDFLIDPRLYDSLQCLRDQIRRQLRCHIFRFDLARVSLKYKRKEEDGTFPQSADLMNSDWTEIKPILHDEANDDFIFQVGFTTRSYEGTENIFEEPFNVPSHLVAYW
;
A
#
# COMPACT_ATOMS: atom_id res chain seq x y z
N MET A 1 28.04 -5.56 64.66
CA MET A 1 27.04 -5.98 63.65
C MET A 1 26.79 -4.82 62.72
N ALA A 2 27.24 -4.91 61.46
CA ALA A 2 27.02 -3.90 60.42
C ALA A 2 26.14 -4.50 59.31
N PRO A 3 25.21 -3.73 58.69
CA PRO A 3 24.29 -4.29 57.71
C PRO A 3 24.95 -4.41 56.34
N ARG A 4 24.83 -5.60 55.75
CA ARG A 4 25.25 -5.89 54.36
C ARG A 4 24.31 -5.17 53.38
N LYS A 5 24.85 -4.26 52.56
CA LYS A 5 24.14 -3.69 51.40
C LYS A 5 23.99 -4.76 50.32
N ARG A 6 22.74 -5.09 49.96
CA ARG A 6 22.40 -5.84 48.74
C ARG A 6 22.56 -4.91 47.55
N ILE A 7 23.52 -5.20 46.68
CA ILE A 7 23.63 -4.62 45.34
C ILE A 7 22.56 -5.31 44.50
N LYS A 8 21.52 -4.57 44.09
CA LYS A 8 20.62 -5.00 43.01
C LYS A 8 21.32 -4.66 41.69
N LEU A 9 21.70 -5.69 40.92
CA LEU A 9 21.97 -5.51 39.51
C LEU A 9 20.63 -5.25 38.83
N ASP A 10 20.32 -3.98 38.55
CA ASP A 10 19.30 -3.64 37.56
C ASP A 10 19.87 -4.04 36.20
N THR A 11 19.39 -5.17 35.69
CA THR A 11 19.60 -5.57 34.31
C THR A 11 18.63 -4.72 33.50
N SER A 12 19.09 -3.57 33.01
CA SER A 12 18.35 -2.78 32.02
C SER A 12 18.29 -3.60 30.73
N VAL A 13 17.29 -4.47 30.65
CA VAL A 13 16.82 -5.03 29.40
C VAL A 13 16.33 -3.82 28.60
N SER A 14 17.15 -3.40 27.65
CA SER A 14 16.73 -2.52 26.56
C SER A 14 15.61 -3.25 25.83
N GLN A 15 14.37 -3.02 26.26
CA GLN A 15 13.22 -3.25 25.42
C GLN A 15 13.43 -2.35 24.21
N GLU A 16 13.92 -2.92 23.11
CA GLU A 16 13.51 -2.49 21.79
C GLU A 16 11.98 -2.45 21.86
N ALA A 17 11.46 -1.25 22.08
CA ALA A 17 10.04 -1.01 21.99
C ALA A 17 9.66 -1.48 20.59
N GLU A 18 8.97 -2.62 20.50
CA GLU A 18 8.17 -2.96 19.33
C GLU A 18 7.55 -1.66 18.89
N ALA A 19 7.95 -1.17 17.71
CA ALA A 19 7.45 0.07 17.17
C ALA A 19 5.93 -0.10 17.14
N ALA A 20 5.25 0.45 18.17
CA ALA A 20 3.83 0.26 18.39
C ALA A 20 3.18 0.58 17.06
N LEU A 21 2.61 -0.44 16.42
CA LEU A 21 2.16 -0.35 15.04
C LEU A 21 1.33 0.93 14.91
N GLU A 22 1.92 1.91 14.22
CA GLU A 22 1.27 3.21 14.06
C GLU A 22 0.13 2.97 13.07
N TYR A 23 -1.11 3.12 13.54
CA TYR A 23 -2.32 2.98 12.72
C TYR A 23 -3.07 4.32 12.69
N PRO A 24 -3.93 4.54 11.68
CA PRO A 24 -4.94 5.60 11.72
C PRO A 24 -5.79 5.49 13.00
N GLY A 25 -6.25 6.62 13.53
CA GLY A 25 -7.13 6.64 14.69
C GLY A 25 -8.49 6.01 14.40
N ASP A 26 -9.05 5.35 15.41
CA ASP A 26 -10.41 4.82 15.41
C ASP A 26 -11.40 5.86 15.95
N SER A 27 -12.44 6.19 15.18
CA SER A 27 -13.48 7.12 15.62
C SER A 27 -14.30 6.58 16.80
N ASN A 28 -14.37 5.26 16.98
CA ASN A 28 -15.04 4.64 18.13
C ASN A 28 -14.19 4.70 19.40
N ASP A 29 -12.87 4.86 19.25
CA ASP A 29 -11.96 5.15 20.35
C ASP A 29 -11.11 6.39 20.05
N PRO A 30 -11.63 7.61 20.33
CA PRO A 30 -10.89 8.84 20.08
C PRO A 30 -9.57 8.99 20.85
N SER A 31 -9.24 8.07 21.77
CA SER A 31 -7.94 8.05 22.43
C SER A 31 -6.84 7.38 21.59
N SER A 32 -7.21 6.68 20.52
CA SER A 32 -6.29 6.04 19.57
C SER A 32 -5.66 7.00 18.55
N PHE A 33 -6.20 8.22 18.41
CA PHE A 33 -5.64 9.23 17.50
C PHE A 33 -4.25 9.67 17.92
N ILE A 34 -3.36 9.85 16.94
CA ILE A 34 -1.97 10.25 17.18
C ILE A 34 -1.88 11.60 17.89
N ALA A 35 -1.03 11.66 18.93
CA ALA A 35 -0.71 12.88 19.65
C ALA A 35 0.68 13.39 19.25
N CYS A 36 0.80 13.97 18.05
CA CYS A 36 2.10 14.40 17.50
C CYS A 36 2.47 15.87 17.77
N HIS A 37 1.55 16.68 18.33
CA HIS A 37 1.72 18.13 18.58
C HIS A 37 2.99 18.54 19.36
N GLU A 38 3.62 17.62 20.08
CA GLU A 38 4.82 17.87 20.88
C GLU A 38 6.12 17.73 20.08
N VAL A 39 6.06 17.19 18.86
CA VAL A 39 7.20 17.08 17.94
C VAL A 39 6.79 17.68 16.62
N GLU A 40 7.39 18.82 16.32
CA GLU A 40 7.02 19.63 15.17
C GLU A 40 7.15 18.83 13.85
N SER A 41 8.24 18.07 13.68
CA SER A 41 8.45 17.19 12.50
C SER A 41 7.32 16.17 12.34
N LYS A 42 6.85 15.58 13.44
CA LYS A 42 5.75 14.60 13.42
C LYS A 42 4.42 15.28 13.14
N THR A 43 4.21 16.49 13.64
CA THR A 43 3.00 17.28 13.35
C THR A 43 2.96 17.70 11.89
N ALA A 44 4.07 18.20 11.35
CA ALA A 44 4.15 18.53 9.93
C ALA A 44 3.96 17.29 9.06
N ALA A 45 4.64 16.19 9.38
CA ALA A 45 4.48 14.93 8.66
C ALA A 45 3.03 14.44 8.67
N TYR A 46 2.37 14.51 9.83
CA TYR A 46 0.97 14.14 10.00
C TYR A 46 0.00 15.06 9.23
N LEU A 47 0.39 16.31 8.98
CA LEU A 47 -0.35 17.30 8.19
C LEU A 47 0.02 17.29 6.69
N GLY A 48 0.90 16.38 6.25
CA GLY A 48 1.35 16.29 4.85
C GLY A 48 2.45 17.28 4.46
N TYR A 49 3.11 17.91 5.42
CA TYR A 49 4.20 18.86 5.21
C TYR A 49 5.55 18.29 5.66
N SER A 50 6.62 18.76 5.03
CA SER A 50 7.96 18.19 5.16
C SER A 50 8.86 18.96 6.13
N ASN A 51 8.44 19.48 7.29
CA ASN A 51 9.36 20.33 8.08
C ASN A 51 9.01 20.37 9.55
N THR A 52 10.00 20.22 10.47
CA THR A 52 10.26 21.08 11.67
C THR A 52 10.85 20.33 12.90
N GLU A 53 11.25 20.99 14.02
CA GLU A 53 11.89 20.43 15.23
C GLU A 53 11.47 21.11 16.58
N ASP A 54 11.71 20.38 17.69
CA ASP A 54 11.66 20.72 19.14
C ASP A 54 10.44 20.28 19.98
N LYS A 55 10.76 19.88 21.23
CA LYS A 55 9.91 19.21 22.25
C LYS A 55 9.31 20.16 23.30
N LEU A 56 8.15 19.77 23.88
CA LEU A 56 7.57 20.00 25.24
C LEU A 56 6.02 20.12 25.15
N PRO A 57 5.28 20.40 26.25
CA PRO A 57 4.70 19.55 27.31
C PRO A 57 3.20 19.16 27.10
N LYS A 58 2.63 18.37 28.03
CA LYS A 58 1.29 17.72 27.95
C LYS A 58 0.07 18.65 28.07
N TYR A 59 -0.98 18.40 27.24
CA TYR A 59 -2.23 19.18 27.22
C TYR A 59 -3.54 18.38 27.03
N THR A 60 -4.65 19.05 27.38
CA THR A 60 -6.06 18.60 27.53
C THR A 60 -6.67 17.79 26.37
N SER A 61 -7.64 16.95 26.74
CA SER A 61 -8.27 15.92 25.88
C SER A 61 -9.38 16.48 25.00
N ALA A 62 -9.28 16.28 23.68
CA ALA A 62 -10.35 16.56 22.71
C ALA A 62 -11.43 15.47 22.62
N ARG A 63 -11.32 14.41 23.43
CA ARG A 63 -12.18 13.21 23.40
C ARG A 63 -13.68 13.51 23.32
N VAL A 64 -14.14 14.53 24.05
CA VAL A 64 -15.56 14.93 24.05
C VAL A 64 -15.98 15.51 22.69
N ALA A 65 -15.14 16.33 22.06
CA ALA A 65 -15.42 16.90 20.74
C ALA A 65 -15.42 15.82 19.66
N PHE A 66 -14.45 14.90 19.68
CA PHE A 66 -14.41 13.78 18.73
C PHE A 66 -15.60 12.86 18.87
N LYS A 67 -16.02 12.55 20.10
CA LYS A 67 -17.25 11.78 20.33
C LYS A 67 -18.48 12.49 19.75
N ILE A 68 -18.61 13.79 20.00
CA ILE A 68 -19.71 14.61 19.46
C ILE A 68 -19.72 14.61 17.93
N LEU A 69 -18.55 14.77 17.30
CA LEU A 69 -18.40 14.75 15.84
C LEU A 69 -18.69 13.37 15.24
N ASN A 70 -18.35 12.29 15.95
CA ASN A 70 -18.68 10.93 15.55
C ASN A 70 -20.19 10.69 15.58
N ASP A 71 -20.85 11.19 16.63
CA ASP A 71 -22.29 10.97 16.86
C ASP A 71 -23.15 11.80 15.89
N ASP A 72 -22.77 13.06 15.61
CA ASP A 72 -23.57 13.98 14.78
C ASP A 72 -22.71 15.07 14.13
N LEU A 73 -22.03 14.74 13.04
CA LEU A 73 -21.12 15.65 12.33
C LEU A 73 -21.83 16.87 11.71
N GLU A 74 -22.99 16.64 11.08
CA GLU A 74 -23.65 17.64 10.24
C GLU A 74 -24.17 18.82 11.07
N SER A 75 -24.61 18.59 12.31
CA SER A 75 -25.06 19.65 13.22
C SER A 75 -23.99 20.67 13.60
N TYR A 76 -22.71 20.41 13.32
CA TYR A 76 -21.60 21.32 13.63
C TYR A 76 -20.99 21.97 12.38
N LYS A 77 -21.52 21.71 11.18
CA LYS A 77 -21.14 22.44 9.96
C LYS A 77 -21.87 23.78 9.88
N ASN A 78 -21.29 24.74 9.16
CA ASN A 78 -21.89 26.05 8.90
C ASN A 78 -22.20 26.91 10.15
N ILE A 79 -21.60 26.62 11.31
CA ILE A 79 -21.74 27.46 12.50
C ILE A 79 -20.82 28.68 12.36
N SER A 80 -21.41 29.85 12.09
CA SER A 80 -20.67 31.09 11.83
C SER A 80 -19.91 31.58 13.08
N ASP A 81 -20.54 31.51 14.26
CA ASP A 81 -19.96 31.89 15.55
C ASP A 81 -20.17 30.80 16.62
N ALA A 82 -19.13 29.99 16.81
CA ALA A 82 -19.13 28.93 17.83
C ALA A 82 -19.18 29.46 19.27
N ALA A 83 -18.71 30.69 19.53
CA ALA A 83 -18.74 31.29 20.86
C ALA A 83 -20.15 31.70 21.25
N ALA A 84 -20.90 32.27 20.29
CA ALA A 84 -22.30 32.61 20.47
C ALA A 84 -23.20 31.37 20.53
N ALA A 85 -22.95 30.36 19.68
CA ALA A 85 -23.72 29.12 19.66
C ALA A 85 -23.53 28.26 20.92
N PHE A 86 -22.31 28.25 21.48
CA PHE A 86 -21.95 27.42 22.64
C PHE A 86 -21.24 28.26 23.72
N PRO A 87 -21.97 29.14 24.41
CA PRO A 87 -21.39 30.03 25.42
C PRO A 87 -20.88 29.25 26.63
N LEU A 88 -19.66 29.57 27.07
CA LEU A 88 -19.04 28.95 28.23
C LEU A 88 -19.30 29.80 29.48
N THR A 89 -20.50 29.70 30.07
CA THR A 89 -20.90 30.45 31.27
C THR A 89 -21.07 29.53 32.50
N GLY A 90 -20.21 29.71 33.52
CA GLY A 90 -20.28 29.02 34.83
C GLY A 90 -19.30 27.84 35.01
N ASP A 91 -19.33 27.18 36.17
CA ASP A 91 -18.41 26.09 36.55
C ASP A 91 -19.18 24.78 36.81
N ASN A 92 -19.25 23.86 35.84
CA ASN A 92 -19.93 22.55 36.01
C ASN A 92 -19.56 21.52 34.91
N ALA A 93 -19.93 20.24 35.10
CA ALA A 93 -19.79 19.18 34.09
C ALA A 93 -20.44 19.52 32.73
N ARG A 94 -21.53 20.30 32.74
CA ARG A 94 -22.18 20.84 31.53
C ARG A 94 -21.24 21.70 30.68
N GLN A 95 -20.27 22.39 31.30
CA GLN A 95 -19.25 23.16 30.58
C GLN A 95 -18.31 22.28 29.78
N ARG A 96 -17.99 21.06 30.25
CA ARG A 96 -17.13 20.15 29.48
C ARG A 96 -17.81 19.73 28.18
N ILE A 97 -19.12 19.51 28.21
CA ILE A 97 -19.91 19.18 27.02
C ILE A 97 -20.02 20.41 26.10
N LEU A 98 -20.34 21.59 26.65
CA LEU A 98 -20.41 22.83 25.87
C LEU A 98 -19.05 23.19 25.23
N ALA A 99 -17.95 23.01 25.96
CA ALA A 99 -16.60 23.17 25.43
C ALA A 99 -16.29 22.16 24.33
N GLY A 100 -16.75 20.91 24.48
CA GLY A 100 -16.67 19.89 23.43
C GLY A 100 -17.43 20.28 22.15
N ARG A 101 -18.68 20.77 22.30
CA ARG A 101 -19.50 21.26 21.17
C ARG A 101 -18.88 22.47 20.49
N ARG A 102 -18.39 23.42 21.29
CA ARG A 102 -17.68 24.60 20.78
C ARG A 102 -16.43 24.21 20.01
N LEU A 103 -15.64 23.28 20.55
CA LEU A 103 -14.45 22.77 19.85
C LEU A 103 -14.83 22.04 18.56
N ALA A 104 -15.87 21.21 18.56
CA ALA A 104 -16.37 20.54 17.36
C ALA A 104 -16.71 21.56 16.25
N ALA A 105 -17.47 22.60 16.56
CA ALA A 105 -17.80 23.66 15.61
C ALA A 105 -16.57 24.43 15.08
N ILE A 106 -15.59 24.69 15.95
CA ILE A 106 -14.32 25.33 15.53
C ILE A 106 -13.57 24.43 14.55
N LEU A 107 -13.45 23.12 14.83
CA LEU A 107 -12.74 22.18 13.97
C LEU A 107 -13.45 22.03 12.61
N SER A 108 -14.78 21.93 12.59
CA SER A 108 -15.57 21.92 11.34
C SER A 108 -15.30 23.17 10.50
N LYS A 109 -15.36 24.35 11.13
CA LYS A 109 -15.11 25.63 10.45
C LYS A 109 -13.68 25.72 9.91
N MET A 110 -12.68 25.19 10.63
CA MET A 110 -11.30 25.15 10.13
C MET A 110 -11.19 24.32 8.85
N ILE A 111 -11.85 23.16 8.77
CA ILE A 111 -11.85 22.32 7.56
C ILE A 111 -12.48 23.08 6.39
N GLU A 112 -13.64 23.72 6.62
CA GLU A 112 -14.33 24.54 5.62
C GLU A 112 -13.46 25.71 5.13
N ASP A 113 -12.80 26.42 6.06
CA ASP A 113 -11.91 27.54 5.75
C ASP A 113 -10.67 27.10 4.95
N PHE A 114 -10.09 25.93 5.28
CA PHE A 114 -8.97 25.37 4.50
C PHE A 114 -9.39 24.94 3.10
N ALA A 115 -10.55 24.28 2.97
CA ALA A 115 -11.09 23.92 1.66
C ALA A 115 -11.35 25.14 0.80
N LEU A 116 -11.97 26.19 1.37
CA LEU A 116 -12.24 27.43 0.67
C LEU A 116 -10.94 28.13 0.25
N MET A 117 -9.93 28.20 1.12
CA MET A 117 -8.63 28.80 0.79
C MET A 117 -7.98 28.15 -0.44
N CYS A 118 -8.13 26.84 -0.62
CA CYS A 118 -7.61 26.11 -1.78
C CYS A 118 -8.37 26.42 -3.09
N THR A 119 -9.60 26.93 -3.02
CA THR A 119 -10.43 27.25 -4.19
C THR A 119 -10.31 28.70 -4.65
N LEU A 120 -9.96 29.60 -3.74
CA LEU A 120 -9.83 31.03 -4.02
C LEU A 120 -8.52 31.36 -4.72
N ASP A 121 -8.54 32.39 -5.57
CA ASP A 121 -7.31 32.90 -6.17
C ASP A 121 -6.42 33.66 -5.14
N SER A 122 -5.20 34.02 -5.54
CA SER A 122 -4.27 34.72 -4.65
C SER A 122 -4.79 36.08 -4.17
N LYS A 123 -5.56 36.80 -5.00
CA LYS A 123 -6.11 38.13 -4.67
C LYS A 123 -7.25 38.01 -3.67
N GLU A 124 -8.15 37.07 -3.89
CA GLU A 124 -9.28 36.74 -3.01
C GLU A 124 -8.80 36.26 -1.65
N ASN A 125 -7.80 35.37 -1.63
CA ASN A 125 -7.17 34.92 -0.38
C ASN A 125 -6.52 36.08 0.40
N LYS A 126 -5.82 37.00 -0.28
CA LYS A 126 -5.27 38.21 0.38
C LYS A 126 -6.38 39.09 0.96
N ALA A 127 -7.48 39.27 0.23
CA ALA A 127 -8.60 40.08 0.70
C ALA A 127 -9.25 39.46 1.95
N ARG A 128 -9.54 38.15 1.91
CA ARG A 128 -10.10 37.41 3.04
C ARG A 128 -9.18 37.48 4.27
N GLN A 129 -7.88 37.27 4.08
CA GLN A 129 -6.91 37.32 5.17
C GLN A 129 -6.85 38.71 5.83
N ARG A 130 -6.93 39.79 5.05
CA ARG A 130 -7.01 41.16 5.61
C ARG A 130 -8.25 41.34 6.47
N THR A 131 -9.42 40.89 6.00
CA THR A 131 -10.67 40.97 6.76
C THR A 131 -10.58 40.18 8.07
N VAL A 132 -10.08 38.94 8.02
CA VAL A 132 -9.91 38.10 9.21
C VAL A 132 -8.90 38.71 10.19
N LEU A 133 -7.77 39.22 9.68
CA LEU A 133 -6.75 39.85 10.52
C LEU A 133 -7.25 41.14 11.17
N ALA A 134 -8.07 41.94 10.46
CA ALA A 134 -8.69 43.13 11.01
C ALA A 134 -9.63 42.78 12.17
N GLY A 135 -10.54 41.81 11.96
CA GLY A 135 -11.43 41.33 13.03
C GLY A 135 -10.68 40.70 14.20
N TYR A 136 -9.57 39.99 13.94
CA TYR A 136 -8.72 39.47 15.01
C TYR A 136 -8.06 40.58 15.83
N LYS A 137 -7.52 41.62 15.19
CA LYS A 137 -6.90 42.77 15.88
C LYS A 137 -7.92 43.56 16.70
N GLU A 138 -9.15 43.68 16.21
CA GLU A 138 -10.25 44.29 16.94
C GLU A 138 -10.61 43.47 18.20
N ALA A 139 -10.74 42.15 18.07
CA ALA A 139 -11.06 41.27 19.20
C ALA A 139 -9.91 41.08 20.19
N PHE A 140 -8.66 41.22 19.74
CA PHE A 140 -7.44 40.97 20.52
C PHE A 140 -6.38 42.07 20.30
N PRO A 141 -6.62 43.30 20.78
CA PRO A 141 -5.74 44.45 20.53
C PRO A 141 -4.31 44.24 21.07
N ASP A 142 -4.15 43.48 22.15
CA ASP A 142 -2.85 43.20 22.77
C ASP A 142 -2.07 42.07 22.06
N ARG A 143 -2.61 41.49 20.97
CA ARG A 143 -2.00 40.37 20.23
C ARG A 143 -1.68 40.77 18.79
N SER A 144 -0.65 41.58 18.60
CA SER A 144 -0.27 42.12 17.28
C SER A 144 0.59 41.18 16.41
N ASN A 145 0.96 40.01 16.94
CA ASN A 145 2.04 39.19 16.38
C ASN A 145 1.61 38.24 15.25
N VAL A 146 0.35 38.28 14.79
CA VAL A 146 -0.13 37.34 13.76
C VAL A 146 0.44 37.74 12.39
N PRO A 147 1.21 36.87 11.71
CA PRO A 147 1.84 37.20 10.43
C PRO A 147 0.79 37.39 9.33
N PHE A 148 1.08 38.27 8.37
CA PHE A 148 0.40 38.25 7.09
C PHE A 148 1.13 37.26 6.17
N LEU A 149 0.50 36.12 5.90
CA LEU A 149 1.07 35.10 5.02
C LEU A 149 0.96 35.54 3.56
N SER A 150 1.97 35.25 2.74
CA SER A 150 1.84 35.45 1.30
C SER A 150 1.10 34.25 0.67
N PRO A 151 -0.11 34.40 0.13
CA PRO A 151 -0.83 33.26 -0.47
C PRO A 151 -0.15 32.68 -1.71
N SER A 152 0.83 33.37 -2.31
CA SER A 152 1.67 32.78 -3.37
C SER A 152 2.66 31.73 -2.86
N LYS A 153 2.82 31.58 -1.54
CA LYS A 153 3.75 30.64 -0.89
C LYS A 153 3.05 29.63 0.04
N CYS A 154 1.73 29.70 0.19
CA CYS A 154 0.97 28.83 1.08
C CYS A 154 0.16 27.82 0.27
N TYR A 155 0.60 26.56 0.30
CA TYR A 155 -0.21 25.43 -0.15
C TYR A 155 -1.17 25.04 0.98
N GLY A 156 -2.42 24.75 0.65
CA GLY A 156 -3.38 24.26 1.64
C GLY A 156 -3.01 22.87 2.19
N PRO A 157 -3.35 22.58 3.46
CA PRO A 157 -3.01 21.31 4.09
C PRO A 157 -3.81 20.17 3.47
N THR A 158 -3.20 18.99 3.37
CA THR A 158 -3.94 17.76 3.11
C THR A 158 -4.51 17.25 4.43
N LEU A 159 -5.75 17.63 4.72
CA LEU A 159 -6.43 17.21 5.95
C LEU A 159 -6.97 15.78 5.88
N GLY A 160 -6.95 15.13 4.72
CA GLY A 160 -7.50 13.80 4.53
C GLY A 160 -9.05 13.77 4.47
N PRO A 161 -9.67 12.59 4.63
CA PRO A 161 -9.01 11.32 4.91
C PRO A 161 -8.10 10.84 3.76
N LEU A 162 -6.95 10.28 4.10
CA LEU A 162 -6.12 9.50 3.16
C LEU A 162 -6.65 8.06 3.04
N ASP A 163 -6.06 7.27 2.13
CA ASP A 163 -6.45 5.86 1.95
C ASP A 163 -6.30 5.06 3.25
N GLY A 164 -7.42 4.50 3.71
CA GLY A 164 -7.48 3.72 4.96
C GLY A 164 -7.74 4.56 6.22
N GLU A 165 -7.90 5.87 6.10
CA GLU A 165 -8.27 6.74 7.23
C GLU A 165 -9.78 6.84 7.44
N GLN A 166 -10.15 7.15 8.69
CA GLN A 166 -11.53 7.47 9.04
C GLN A 166 -11.84 8.96 8.85
N LYS A 167 -13.14 9.30 8.73
CA LYS A 167 -13.61 10.68 8.49
C LYS A 167 -13.13 11.70 9.53
N LEU A 168 -12.89 11.27 10.78
CA LEU A 168 -12.46 12.14 11.87
C LEU A 168 -10.97 12.53 11.82
N GLU A 169 -10.17 11.93 10.94
CA GLU A 169 -8.75 12.26 10.80
C GLU A 169 -8.52 13.73 10.39
N ALA A 170 -9.38 14.28 9.54
CA ALA A 170 -9.34 15.71 9.20
C ALA A 170 -9.54 16.62 10.42
N TYR A 171 -10.41 16.23 11.34
CA TYR A 171 -10.66 16.94 12.58
C TYR A 171 -9.49 16.78 13.56
N ASN A 172 -8.84 15.61 13.59
CA ASN A 172 -7.63 15.40 14.38
C ASN A 172 -6.45 16.22 13.87
N ARG A 173 -6.28 16.34 12.56
CA ARG A 173 -5.30 17.25 11.95
C ARG A 173 -5.56 18.71 12.30
N CYS A 174 -6.80 19.18 12.18
CA CYS A 174 -7.16 20.53 12.62
C CYS A 174 -6.91 20.73 14.12
N TRP A 175 -7.20 19.73 14.95
CA TRP A 175 -6.92 19.78 16.37
C TRP A 175 -5.42 19.87 16.66
N MET A 176 -4.58 19.08 15.98
CA MET A 176 -3.12 19.17 16.07
C MET A 176 -2.60 20.54 15.65
N LEU A 177 -3.16 21.16 14.61
CA LEU A 177 -2.85 22.54 14.23
C LEU A 177 -3.15 23.53 15.37
N THR A 178 -4.32 23.45 16.01
CA THR A 178 -4.64 24.36 17.13
C THR A 178 -3.67 24.19 18.30
N LYS A 179 -3.26 22.95 18.60
CA LYS A 179 -2.28 22.66 19.63
C LYS A 179 -0.90 23.22 19.27
N TYR A 180 -0.48 23.05 18.02
CA TYR A 180 0.79 23.56 17.53
C TYR A 180 0.85 25.09 17.58
N PHE A 181 -0.18 25.80 17.12
CA PHE A 181 -0.21 27.27 17.21
C PHE A 181 -0.22 27.76 18.65
N LYS A 182 -0.95 27.09 19.54
CA LYS A 182 -0.93 27.39 20.98
C LYS A 182 0.47 27.19 21.56
N TYR A 183 1.14 26.08 21.22
CA TYR A 183 2.52 25.82 21.63
C TYR A 183 3.45 26.95 21.18
N CYS A 184 3.40 27.33 19.89
CA CYS A 184 4.22 28.43 19.37
C CYS A 184 3.96 29.76 20.07
N GLN A 185 2.72 30.06 20.47
CA GLN A 185 2.38 31.27 21.23
C GLN A 185 2.89 31.25 22.69
N GLN A 186 3.07 30.07 23.27
CA GLN A 186 3.55 29.90 24.64
C GLN A 186 5.07 29.90 24.74
N LEU A 187 5.77 29.58 23.64
CA LEU A 187 7.18 29.87 23.52
C LEU A 187 7.40 31.38 23.63
N SER A 188 8.59 31.81 24.08
CA SER A 188 8.91 33.25 24.22
C SER A 188 8.49 34.02 22.96
N SER A 189 8.04 35.27 23.10
CA SER A 189 7.48 36.07 21.98
C SER A 189 8.35 36.05 20.72
N LYS A 190 9.68 36.03 20.90
CA LYS A 190 10.68 35.91 19.82
C LYS A 190 10.61 34.59 19.05
N ALA A 191 10.28 33.47 19.68
CA ALA A 191 10.17 32.18 19.00
C ALA A 191 8.99 32.15 18.03
N PHE A 192 7.85 32.74 18.40
CA PHE A 192 6.71 32.89 17.48
C PHE A 192 7.09 33.77 16.29
N GLU A 193 7.70 34.93 16.53
CA GLU A 193 8.16 35.85 15.48
C GLU A 193 9.22 35.25 14.56
N ASN A 194 10.14 34.43 15.10
CA ASN A 194 11.15 33.74 14.31
C ASN A 194 10.55 32.66 13.40
N ARG A 195 9.51 31.96 13.87
CA ARG A 195 8.82 30.90 13.11
C ARG A 195 7.83 31.48 12.10
N PHE A 196 7.22 32.61 12.45
CA PHE A 196 6.17 33.29 11.72
C PHE A 196 6.54 34.76 11.50
N PRO A 197 7.58 35.04 10.68
CA PRO A 197 8.04 36.40 10.51
C PRO A 197 6.99 37.25 9.80
N ALA A 198 6.96 38.55 10.12
CA ALA A 198 5.95 39.49 9.61
C ALA A 198 5.95 39.63 8.07
N ASN A 199 7.07 39.31 7.42
CA ASN A 199 7.20 39.29 5.97
C ASN A 199 6.58 38.03 5.31
N GLY A 200 6.12 37.06 6.10
CA GLY A 200 5.52 35.81 5.61
C GLY A 200 6.52 34.80 5.05
N ASP A 201 7.84 35.02 5.22
CA ASP A 201 8.89 34.11 4.76
C ASP A 201 9.11 32.97 5.77
N ILE A 202 8.13 32.07 5.85
CA ILE A 202 8.23 30.85 6.65
C ILE A 202 9.25 29.92 5.99
N LYS A 203 10.34 29.61 6.71
CA LYS A 203 11.33 28.63 6.25
C LYS A 203 10.82 27.23 6.53
N GLY A 204 10.71 26.45 5.47
CA GLY A 204 10.54 25.01 5.59
C GLY A 204 11.88 24.27 5.71
N THR A 205 11.96 23.29 6.61
CA THR A 205 12.96 22.19 6.73
C THR A 205 12.69 20.96 5.82
N THR A 206 13.22 19.77 6.06
CA THR A 206 12.79 18.53 5.36
C THR A 206 12.41 17.52 6.43
N VAL A 207 11.27 16.83 6.31
CA VAL A 207 10.81 15.84 7.29
C VAL A 207 11.56 14.56 6.99
N PRO A 208 12.34 14.05 7.95
CA PRO A 208 12.94 12.74 7.82
C PRO A 208 11.86 11.66 7.61
N PRO A 209 12.05 10.67 6.72
CA PRO A 209 11.06 9.64 6.45
C PRO A 209 10.59 8.85 7.68
N ASP A 210 11.45 8.70 8.69
CA ASP A 210 11.18 8.05 9.97
C ASP A 210 10.22 8.85 10.88
N MET A 211 10.08 10.16 10.64
CA MET A 211 9.12 11.02 11.35
C MET A 211 7.73 11.00 10.75
N ILE A 212 7.57 10.45 9.54
CA ILE A 212 6.27 10.22 8.92
C ILE A 212 5.63 9.00 9.58
N PRO A 213 4.38 9.10 10.07
CA PRO A 213 3.67 7.94 10.61
C PRO A 213 3.72 6.76 9.64
N GLY A 214 4.01 5.55 10.13
CA GLY A 214 4.26 4.38 9.28
C GLY A 214 3.20 4.14 8.20
N TRP A 215 1.93 4.38 8.55
CA TRP A 215 0.78 4.25 7.67
C TRP A 215 0.60 5.39 6.65
N MET A 216 1.21 6.56 6.90
CA MET A 216 1.26 7.72 5.99
C MET A 216 2.49 7.70 5.07
N ARG A 217 3.50 6.89 5.39
CA ARG A 217 4.68 6.77 4.54
C ARG A 217 4.23 6.34 3.15
N PRO A 218 4.89 6.82 2.09
CA PRO A 218 4.72 6.23 0.78
C PRO A 218 4.89 4.73 0.94
N LYS A 219 3.80 3.97 0.75
CA LYS A 219 3.91 2.51 0.72
C LYS A 219 5.01 2.24 -0.30
N PRO A 220 6.03 1.42 0.02
CA PRO A 220 7.01 1.04 -0.98
C PRO A 220 6.17 0.60 -2.17
N LYS A 221 6.33 1.30 -3.31
CA LYS A 221 5.55 1.00 -4.51
C LYS A 221 5.67 -0.51 -4.64
N THR A 222 4.56 -1.24 -4.43
CA THR A 222 4.47 -2.64 -4.82
C THR A 222 5.05 -2.66 -6.21
N ALA A 223 6.17 -3.36 -6.38
CA ALA A 223 7.11 -3.15 -7.46
C ALA A 223 6.32 -2.88 -8.74
N ASP A 224 6.58 -1.72 -9.34
CA ASP A 224 5.98 -1.35 -10.62
C ASP A 224 5.99 -2.61 -11.50
N PRO A 225 4.86 -3.07 -12.09
CA PRO A 225 4.86 -4.29 -12.90
C PRO A 225 5.99 -4.29 -13.96
N LYS A 226 6.39 -3.08 -14.42
CA LYS A 226 7.56 -2.84 -15.27
C LYS A 226 8.93 -3.11 -14.63
N SER A 227 9.05 -2.97 -13.32
CA SER A 227 10.24 -3.35 -12.55
C SER A 227 10.33 -4.86 -12.37
N THR A 228 9.19 -5.54 -12.20
CA THR A 228 9.14 -7.02 -12.14
C THR A 228 9.44 -7.62 -13.52
N GLU A 229 9.01 -6.94 -14.59
CA GLU A 229 9.42 -7.15 -15.98
C GLU A 229 10.91 -7.08 -16.19
N ALA A 230 11.51 -5.95 -15.84
CA ALA A 230 12.94 -5.77 -15.99
C ALA A 230 13.71 -6.83 -15.19
N GLN A 231 13.27 -7.17 -13.97
CA GLN A 231 13.95 -8.19 -13.16
C GLN A 231 13.82 -9.60 -13.73
N ALA A 232 12.67 -9.97 -14.29
CA ALA A 232 12.49 -11.28 -14.89
C ALA A 232 13.24 -11.41 -16.22
N MET A 233 13.25 -10.36 -17.04
CA MET A 233 14.09 -10.31 -18.23
C MET A 233 15.58 -10.39 -17.87
N LEU A 234 16.03 -9.63 -16.87
CA LEU A 234 17.42 -9.72 -16.38
C LEU A 234 17.75 -11.12 -15.84
N ARG A 235 16.79 -11.80 -15.19
CA ARG A 235 16.96 -13.20 -14.78
C ARG A 235 17.06 -14.12 -15.99
N ALA A 236 16.19 -13.97 -16.98
CA ALA A 236 16.21 -14.75 -18.21
C ALA A 236 17.54 -14.58 -18.96
N ASP A 237 18.01 -13.35 -19.10
CA ASP A 237 19.27 -12.99 -19.76
C ASP A 237 20.51 -13.53 -19.01
N SER A 238 20.39 -13.76 -17.70
CA SER A 238 21.48 -14.33 -16.89
C SER A 238 21.59 -15.85 -16.99
N LEU A 239 20.58 -16.54 -17.53
CA LEU A 239 20.57 -17.99 -17.63
C LEU A 239 21.34 -18.47 -18.87
N SER A 240 22.03 -19.60 -18.72
CA SER A 240 22.70 -20.27 -19.86
C SER A 240 21.67 -20.64 -20.93
N LYS A 241 22.03 -20.52 -22.21
CA LYS A 241 21.11 -20.82 -23.31
C LYS A 241 20.79 -22.32 -23.34
N LYS A 242 19.52 -22.66 -23.13
CA LYS A 242 18.98 -24.02 -23.22
C LYS A 242 17.77 -24.05 -24.15
N THR A 243 17.56 -25.18 -24.81
CA THR A 243 16.38 -25.42 -25.66
C THR A 243 15.35 -26.21 -24.87
N PHE A 244 14.11 -25.72 -24.90
CA PHE A 244 12.97 -26.38 -24.28
C PHE A 244 11.88 -26.51 -25.32
N SER A 245 11.56 -27.75 -25.68
CA SER A 245 10.52 -28.05 -26.65
C SER A 245 9.33 -28.72 -25.99
N LEU A 246 8.13 -28.36 -26.42
CA LEU A 246 6.85 -28.91 -26.01
C LEU A 246 6.30 -29.75 -27.16
N CYS A 247 5.91 -30.99 -26.86
CA CYS A 247 5.38 -31.91 -27.87
C CYS A 247 4.15 -32.62 -27.30
N TYR A 248 3.04 -32.51 -28.03
CA TYR A 248 1.89 -33.36 -27.78
C TYR A 248 2.20 -34.79 -28.24
N TYR A 249 2.05 -35.75 -27.34
CA TYR A 249 2.30 -37.16 -27.62
C TYR A 249 1.00 -37.96 -27.46
N PRO A 250 0.32 -38.33 -28.56
CA PRO A 250 -0.89 -39.13 -28.48
C PRO A 250 -0.59 -40.47 -27.80
N ARG A 251 -1.41 -40.86 -26.83
CA ARG A 251 -1.24 -42.13 -26.12
C ARG A 251 -1.48 -43.29 -27.08
N ALA A 252 -0.43 -44.05 -27.36
CA ALA A 252 -0.56 -45.35 -28.04
C ALA A 252 -1.10 -46.45 -27.10
N ASP A 253 -0.97 -46.25 -25.78
CA ASP A 253 -1.27 -47.24 -24.74
C ASP A 253 -2.70 -47.18 -24.20
N ASN A 254 -3.48 -46.17 -24.58
CA ASN A 254 -4.90 -46.05 -24.23
C ASN A 254 -5.72 -45.58 -25.45
N PRO A 255 -6.19 -46.50 -26.30
CA PRO A 255 -6.91 -46.16 -27.52
C PRO A 255 -8.21 -45.39 -27.24
N ASP A 256 -8.95 -45.73 -26.19
CA ASP A 256 -10.19 -45.02 -25.82
C ASP A 256 -9.94 -43.54 -25.53
N SER A 257 -8.80 -43.22 -24.91
CA SER A 257 -8.39 -41.83 -24.65
C SER A 257 -7.95 -41.11 -25.92
N ARG A 258 -7.44 -41.84 -26.92
CA ARG A 258 -7.05 -41.26 -28.20
C ARG A 258 -8.28 -40.88 -29.01
N ASP A 259 -9.24 -41.80 -29.12
CA ASP A 259 -10.47 -41.58 -29.90
C ASP A 259 -11.26 -40.39 -29.34
N ALA A 260 -11.36 -40.28 -28.00
CA ALA A 260 -12.01 -39.13 -27.36
C ALA A 260 -11.29 -37.80 -27.62
N VAL A 261 -9.95 -37.79 -27.63
CA VAL A 261 -9.17 -36.58 -27.94
C VAL A 261 -9.31 -36.19 -29.41
N GLU A 262 -9.36 -37.18 -30.32
CA GLU A 262 -9.57 -37.00 -31.75
C GLU A 262 -10.96 -36.43 -32.04
N GLU A 263 -12.02 -36.93 -31.37
CA GLU A 263 -13.38 -36.37 -31.44
C GLU A 263 -13.42 -34.89 -31.03
N HIS A 264 -12.73 -34.52 -29.95
CA HIS A 264 -12.65 -33.12 -29.51
C HIS A 264 -11.88 -32.22 -30.48
N PHE A 265 -10.87 -32.75 -31.18
CA PHE A 265 -10.21 -32.01 -32.26
C PHE A 265 -11.15 -31.79 -33.45
N GLU A 266 -11.93 -32.80 -33.85
CA GLU A 266 -12.93 -32.68 -34.91
C GLU A 266 -14.00 -31.64 -34.56
N LEU A 267 -14.50 -31.64 -33.32
CA LEU A 267 -15.46 -30.65 -32.83
C LEU A 267 -14.89 -29.23 -32.85
N ALA A 268 -13.64 -29.04 -32.38
CA ALA A 268 -12.99 -27.74 -32.41
C ALA A 268 -12.71 -27.26 -33.85
N ALA A 269 -12.36 -28.18 -34.76
CA ALA A 269 -12.18 -27.88 -36.18
C ALA A 269 -13.48 -27.43 -36.85
N ALA A 270 -14.62 -28.02 -36.47
CA ALA A 270 -15.94 -27.57 -36.92
C ALA A 270 -16.27 -26.12 -36.50
N ASP A 271 -15.71 -25.67 -35.37
CA ASP A 271 -15.79 -24.29 -34.87
C ASP A 271 -14.68 -23.37 -35.45
N GLY A 272 -13.87 -23.86 -36.39
CA GLY A 272 -12.80 -23.09 -37.05
C GLY A 272 -11.52 -22.95 -36.23
N VAL A 273 -11.31 -23.78 -35.21
CA VAL A 273 -10.07 -23.83 -34.43
C VAL A 273 -9.06 -24.73 -35.15
N GLU A 274 -7.85 -24.21 -35.39
CA GLU A 274 -6.75 -24.99 -35.99
C GLU A 274 -6.26 -26.09 -35.05
N GLU A 275 -5.99 -27.29 -35.60
CA GLU A 275 -5.51 -28.45 -34.85
C GLU A 275 -4.17 -28.19 -34.16
N LEU A 276 -3.93 -28.83 -33.01
CA LEU A 276 -2.64 -28.73 -32.33
C LEU A 276 -1.54 -29.39 -33.16
N SER A 277 -0.45 -28.65 -33.39
CA SER A 277 0.72 -29.22 -34.03
C SER A 277 1.32 -30.34 -33.18
N THR A 278 1.51 -31.52 -33.79
CA THR A 278 2.27 -32.63 -33.23
C THR A 278 3.78 -32.40 -33.30
N LEU A 279 4.22 -31.39 -34.07
CA LEU A 279 5.62 -31.02 -34.13
C LEU A 279 6.07 -30.38 -32.80
N PRO A 280 7.35 -30.53 -32.43
CA PRO A 280 7.90 -29.82 -31.29
C PRO A 280 7.73 -28.31 -31.44
N GLN A 281 7.18 -27.68 -30.40
CA GLN A 281 7.01 -26.23 -30.30
C GLN A 281 7.98 -25.69 -29.26
N ASP A 282 8.60 -24.55 -29.50
CA ASP A 282 9.43 -23.92 -28.47
C ASP A 282 8.54 -23.38 -27.33
N PHE A 283 9.03 -23.46 -26.09
CA PHE A 283 8.36 -22.79 -24.98
C PHE A 283 8.35 -21.28 -25.20
N LEU A 284 7.20 -20.65 -25.01
CA LEU A 284 7.07 -19.18 -25.07
C LEU A 284 7.95 -18.49 -24.01
N ILE A 285 8.19 -19.17 -22.89
CA ILE A 285 8.86 -18.65 -21.71
C ILE A 285 9.73 -19.76 -21.15
N ASP A 286 10.98 -19.44 -20.83
CA ASP A 286 11.93 -20.39 -20.28
C ASP A 286 11.37 -21.07 -19.00
N PRO A 287 11.20 -22.41 -18.99
CA PRO A 287 10.68 -23.16 -17.85
C PRO A 287 11.42 -22.93 -16.52
N ARG A 288 12.68 -22.49 -16.56
CA ARG A 288 13.48 -22.20 -15.37
C ARG A 288 13.00 -20.99 -14.57
N LEU A 289 12.19 -20.12 -15.19
CA LEU A 289 11.71 -18.87 -14.61
C LEU A 289 10.46 -19.04 -13.75
N TYR A 290 9.80 -20.20 -13.78
CA TYR A 290 8.61 -20.42 -12.96
C TYR A 290 8.94 -20.64 -11.48
N ASP A 291 8.02 -20.17 -10.63
CA ASP A 291 8.15 -20.29 -9.17
C ASP A 291 7.56 -21.60 -8.65
N SER A 292 6.67 -22.25 -9.40
CA SER A 292 6.03 -23.50 -9.03
C SER A 292 5.76 -24.40 -10.25
N LEU A 293 5.53 -25.69 -9.99
CA LEU A 293 5.17 -26.66 -11.03
C LEU A 293 3.76 -26.41 -11.57
N GLN A 294 2.85 -25.92 -10.73
CA GLN A 294 1.50 -25.49 -11.08
C GLN A 294 1.54 -24.39 -12.16
N CYS A 295 2.38 -23.37 -11.98
CA CYS A 295 2.56 -22.29 -12.96
C CYS A 295 3.07 -22.82 -14.31
N LEU A 296 4.01 -23.77 -14.29
CA LEU A 296 4.52 -24.41 -15.50
C LEU A 296 3.44 -25.24 -16.21
N ARG A 297 2.65 -26.04 -15.48
CA ARG A 297 1.53 -26.80 -16.04
C ARG A 297 0.46 -25.90 -16.64
N ASP A 298 0.13 -24.81 -15.96
CA ASP A 298 -0.82 -23.83 -16.48
C ASP A 298 -0.30 -23.13 -17.74
N GLN A 299 0.99 -22.86 -17.85
CA GLN A 299 1.58 -22.38 -19.10
C GLN A 299 1.39 -23.40 -20.23
N ILE A 300 1.66 -24.68 -19.97
CA ILE A 300 1.46 -25.75 -20.95
C ILE A 300 0.00 -25.78 -21.40
N ARG A 301 -0.96 -25.69 -20.46
CA ARG A 301 -2.41 -25.61 -20.78
C ARG A 301 -2.75 -24.42 -21.67
N ARG A 302 -2.12 -23.26 -21.45
CA ARG A 302 -2.35 -22.06 -22.26
C ARG A 302 -1.74 -22.18 -23.64
N GLN A 303 -0.47 -22.60 -23.73
CA GLN A 303 0.25 -22.74 -24.99
C GLN A 303 -0.42 -23.80 -25.90
N LEU A 304 -0.92 -24.89 -25.31
CA LEU A 304 -1.67 -25.92 -26.03
C LEU A 304 -3.18 -25.66 -26.07
N ARG A 305 -3.64 -24.46 -25.69
CA ARG A 305 -5.05 -24.02 -25.74
C ARG A 305 -6.03 -25.04 -25.16
N CYS A 306 -5.67 -25.74 -24.08
CA CYS A 306 -6.45 -26.82 -23.50
C CYS A 306 -7.88 -26.39 -23.11
N HIS A 307 -8.07 -25.11 -22.75
CA HIS A 307 -9.39 -24.55 -22.45
C HIS A 307 -10.33 -24.50 -23.66
N ILE A 308 -9.79 -24.33 -24.88
CA ILE A 308 -10.57 -24.32 -26.13
C ILE A 308 -10.95 -25.76 -26.49
N PHE A 309 -9.97 -26.66 -26.48
CA PHE A 309 -10.19 -28.08 -26.81
C PHE A 309 -10.86 -28.90 -25.70
N ARG A 310 -11.12 -28.29 -24.53
CA ARG A 310 -11.67 -28.95 -23.34
C ARG A 310 -10.83 -30.14 -22.88
N PHE A 311 -9.51 -29.97 -22.92
CA PHE A 311 -8.55 -30.93 -22.40
C PHE A 311 -8.07 -30.54 -21.02
N ASP A 312 -7.63 -31.54 -20.28
CA ASP A 312 -6.71 -31.35 -19.15
C ASP A 312 -5.46 -32.21 -19.34
N LEU A 313 -4.41 -31.91 -18.59
CA LEU A 313 -3.17 -32.65 -18.60
C LEU A 313 -3.38 -33.98 -17.88
N ALA A 314 -3.37 -35.07 -18.63
CA ALA A 314 -3.34 -36.42 -18.05
C ALA A 314 -1.91 -36.83 -17.67
N ARG A 315 -0.93 -36.38 -18.46
CA ARG A 315 0.48 -36.70 -18.28
C ARG A 315 1.35 -35.56 -18.79
N VAL A 316 2.39 -35.25 -18.04
CA VAL A 316 3.48 -34.38 -18.48
C VAL A 316 4.79 -35.05 -18.10
N SER A 317 5.57 -35.45 -19.09
CA SER A 317 6.87 -36.08 -18.87
C SER A 317 7.97 -35.20 -19.45
N LEU A 318 8.97 -34.87 -18.64
CA LEU A 318 10.16 -34.18 -19.08
C LEU A 318 11.21 -35.21 -19.49
N LYS A 319 11.57 -35.24 -20.77
CA LYS A 319 12.71 -36.00 -21.28
C LYS A 319 13.88 -35.05 -21.48
N TYR A 320 15.07 -35.49 -21.13
CA TYR A 320 16.29 -34.71 -21.28
C TYR A 320 17.50 -35.63 -21.39
N LYS A 321 18.64 -35.06 -21.76
CA LYS A 321 19.92 -35.76 -21.82
C LYS A 321 20.84 -35.22 -20.75
N ARG A 322 21.50 -36.11 -20.00
CA ARG A 322 22.49 -35.75 -18.99
C ARG A 322 23.89 -36.09 -19.52
N LYS A 323 24.79 -35.11 -19.50
CA LYS A 323 26.21 -35.28 -19.84
C LYS A 323 26.97 -35.68 -18.59
N GLU A 324 27.63 -36.82 -18.65
CA GLU A 324 28.55 -37.31 -17.64
C GLU A 324 29.92 -37.58 -18.31
N GLU A 325 30.96 -37.91 -17.54
CA GLU A 325 32.30 -38.15 -18.09
C GLU A 325 32.32 -39.28 -19.13
N ASP A 326 31.47 -40.29 -18.93
CA ASP A 326 31.39 -41.50 -19.76
C ASP A 326 30.43 -41.37 -20.97
N GLY A 327 29.78 -40.22 -21.15
CA GLY A 327 28.89 -39.96 -22.29
C GLY A 327 27.59 -39.25 -21.95
N THR A 328 26.63 -39.33 -22.86
CA THR A 328 25.32 -38.67 -22.73
C THR A 328 24.22 -39.71 -22.52
N PHE A 329 23.50 -39.60 -21.41
CA PHE A 329 22.49 -40.56 -21.01
C PHE A 329 21.07 -39.97 -21.07
N PRO A 330 20.08 -40.67 -21.65
CA PRO A 330 18.70 -40.22 -21.63
C PRO A 330 18.11 -40.35 -20.23
N GLN A 331 17.39 -39.33 -19.80
CA GLN A 331 16.72 -39.25 -18.51
C GLN A 331 15.27 -38.83 -18.69
N SER A 332 14.42 -39.13 -17.69
CA SER A 332 13.04 -38.68 -17.68
C SER A 332 12.53 -38.38 -16.28
N ALA A 333 11.66 -37.36 -16.15
CA ALA A 333 10.92 -37.04 -14.93
C ALA A 333 9.42 -36.93 -15.21
N ASP A 334 8.59 -37.18 -14.19
CA ASP A 334 7.13 -37.07 -14.26
C ASP A 334 6.64 -35.80 -13.55
N LEU A 335 6.15 -34.84 -14.34
CA LEU A 335 5.73 -33.53 -13.84
C LEU A 335 4.29 -33.53 -13.31
N MET A 336 3.58 -34.66 -13.38
CA MET A 336 2.28 -34.76 -12.72
C MET A 336 2.43 -35.08 -11.23
N ASN A 337 3.46 -35.85 -10.88
CA ASN A 337 3.61 -36.45 -9.54
C ASN A 337 4.88 -36.02 -8.79
N SER A 338 5.85 -35.38 -9.45
CA SER A 338 7.07 -34.86 -8.79
C SER A 338 6.85 -33.51 -8.09
N ASP A 339 7.68 -33.22 -7.10
CA ASP A 339 7.75 -31.91 -6.45
C ASP A 339 8.57 -30.91 -7.31
N TRP A 340 8.20 -29.63 -7.28
CA TRP A 340 8.98 -28.58 -7.93
C TRP A 340 10.42 -28.49 -7.42
N THR A 341 10.67 -28.81 -6.15
CA THR A 341 12.02 -28.84 -5.59
C THR A 341 12.92 -29.89 -6.23
N GLU A 342 12.35 -30.91 -6.88
CA GLU A 342 13.09 -31.94 -7.63
C GLU A 342 13.26 -31.55 -9.10
N ILE A 343 12.22 -30.99 -9.71
CA ILE A 343 12.22 -30.62 -11.13
C ILE A 343 13.07 -29.37 -11.41
N LYS A 344 13.01 -28.35 -10.53
CA LYS A 344 13.72 -27.09 -10.76
C LYS A 344 15.23 -27.27 -10.88
N PRO A 345 15.92 -28.04 -10.00
CA PRO A 345 17.34 -28.33 -10.17
C PRO A 345 17.69 -29.01 -11.50
N ILE A 346 16.84 -29.94 -11.99
CA ILE A 346 17.07 -30.64 -13.27
C ILE A 346 17.16 -29.65 -14.44
N LEU A 347 16.26 -28.65 -14.47
CA LEU A 347 16.22 -27.64 -15.52
C LEU A 347 17.44 -26.70 -15.45
N HIS A 348 17.90 -26.38 -14.24
CA HIS A 348 19.03 -25.46 -13.99
C HIS A 348 20.42 -26.12 -14.09
N ASP A 349 20.53 -27.44 -13.99
CA ASP A 349 21.81 -28.16 -14.05
C ASP A 349 22.44 -28.07 -15.45
N GLU A 350 23.62 -27.46 -15.56
CA GLU A 350 24.39 -27.29 -16.81
C GLU A 350 24.73 -28.62 -17.52
N ALA A 351 24.76 -29.74 -16.79
CA ALA A 351 24.98 -31.06 -17.37
C ALA A 351 23.77 -31.57 -18.18
N ASN A 352 22.58 -30.99 -17.98
CA ASN A 352 21.35 -31.41 -18.63
C ASN A 352 21.03 -30.53 -19.85
N ASP A 353 20.76 -31.16 -21.00
CA ASP A 353 20.33 -30.51 -22.25
C ASP A 353 19.20 -31.28 -22.97
N ASP A 354 18.81 -30.80 -24.16
CA ASP A 354 17.78 -31.39 -25.02
C ASP A 354 16.46 -31.67 -24.30
N PHE A 355 15.91 -30.64 -23.63
CA PHE A 355 14.68 -30.78 -22.85
C PHE A 355 13.44 -30.85 -23.74
N ILE A 356 12.68 -31.94 -23.61
CA ILE A 356 11.44 -32.19 -24.33
C ILE A 356 10.33 -32.51 -23.32
N PHE A 357 9.32 -31.64 -23.27
CA PHE A 357 8.09 -31.84 -22.50
C PHE A 357 7.09 -32.60 -23.36
N GLN A 358 6.83 -33.85 -22.99
CA GLN A 358 5.83 -34.69 -23.63
C GLN A 358 4.52 -34.63 -22.87
N VAL A 359 3.47 -34.19 -23.55
CA VAL A 359 2.15 -33.98 -22.96
C VAL A 359 1.15 -34.98 -23.50
N GLY A 360 0.39 -35.59 -22.59
CA GLY A 360 -0.80 -36.38 -22.90
C GLY A 360 -2.03 -35.75 -22.26
N PHE A 361 -3.16 -35.81 -22.96
CA PHE A 361 -4.41 -35.19 -22.53
C PHE A 361 -5.42 -36.21 -22.02
N THR A 362 -6.33 -35.71 -21.18
CA THR A 362 -7.64 -36.33 -20.94
C THR A 362 -8.72 -35.34 -21.40
N THR A 363 -9.84 -35.86 -21.90
CA THR A 363 -10.99 -35.04 -22.24
C THR A 363 -11.76 -34.64 -21.00
N ARG A 364 -12.47 -33.50 -21.07
CA ARG A 364 -13.44 -33.06 -20.06
C ARG A 364 -14.83 -33.00 -20.70
N SER A 365 -15.85 -33.27 -19.89
CA SER A 365 -17.25 -33.07 -20.30
C SER A 365 -17.50 -31.60 -20.66
N TYR A 366 -18.28 -31.37 -21.72
CA TYR A 366 -18.72 -30.04 -22.18
C TYR A 366 -19.60 -29.30 -21.16
N GLU A 367 -20.19 -30.02 -20.19
CA GLU A 367 -21.08 -29.42 -19.17
C GLU A 367 -20.32 -28.84 -17.97
N GLY A 368 -19.01 -29.09 -17.86
CA GLY A 368 -18.19 -28.62 -16.73
C GLY A 368 -17.73 -27.17 -16.87
N THR A 369 -18.13 -26.30 -15.93
CA THR A 369 -17.61 -24.91 -15.80
C THR A 369 -16.33 -24.82 -14.96
N GLU A 370 -15.74 -25.95 -14.62
CA GLU A 370 -14.57 -26.00 -13.73
C GLU A 370 -13.33 -25.38 -14.40
N ASN A 371 -12.67 -24.49 -13.67
CA ASN A 371 -11.40 -23.90 -14.09
C ASN A 371 -10.33 -25.00 -14.22
N ILE A 372 -9.68 -25.10 -15.39
CA ILE A 372 -8.57 -26.05 -15.62
C ILE A 372 -7.22 -25.52 -15.09
N PHE A 373 -7.16 -24.24 -14.71
CA PHE A 373 -5.94 -23.64 -14.19
C PHE A 373 -5.83 -23.85 -12.69
N GLU A 374 -4.65 -24.28 -12.25
CA GLU A 374 -4.37 -24.64 -10.87
C GLU A 374 -4.14 -23.42 -9.98
N GLU A 375 -3.61 -22.33 -10.55
CA GLU A 375 -3.43 -21.06 -9.87
C GLU A 375 -4.41 -20.00 -10.42
N PRO A 376 -4.94 -19.09 -9.57
CA PRO A 376 -5.65 -17.91 -10.05
C PRO A 376 -4.72 -17.15 -11.01
N PHE A 377 -5.27 -16.63 -12.11
CA PHE A 377 -4.53 -16.01 -13.21
C PHE A 377 -3.67 -14.83 -12.70
N ASN A 378 -2.47 -15.16 -12.26
CA ASN A 378 -1.34 -14.29 -12.03
C ASN A 378 -0.31 -14.74 -13.05
N VAL A 379 -0.57 -14.46 -14.33
CA VAL A 379 0.55 -14.39 -15.28
C VAL A 379 1.50 -13.39 -14.64
N PRO A 380 2.74 -13.78 -14.29
CA PRO A 380 3.69 -12.83 -13.77
C PRO A 380 3.67 -11.65 -14.73
N SER A 381 3.42 -10.44 -14.23
CA SER A 381 3.06 -9.28 -15.07
C SER A 381 3.99 -9.10 -16.27
N HIS A 382 5.22 -9.60 -16.13
CA HIS A 382 6.25 -9.63 -17.13
C HIS A 382 6.13 -10.54 -18.33
N LEU A 383 5.21 -11.48 -18.30
CA LEU A 383 4.98 -12.42 -19.40
C LEU A 383 3.80 -12.00 -20.26
N VAL A 384 3.04 -10.97 -19.84
CA VAL A 384 1.83 -10.47 -20.54
C VAL A 384 2.17 -9.80 -21.87
N ALA A 385 3.37 -9.24 -22.03
CA ALA A 385 3.77 -8.51 -23.24
C ALA A 385 3.90 -9.39 -24.52
N TYR A 386 3.83 -10.72 -24.37
CA TYR A 386 4.00 -11.68 -25.47
C TYR A 386 2.70 -12.41 -25.87
N TRP A 387 1.54 -11.97 -25.35
CA TRP A 387 0.23 -12.58 -25.63
C TRP A 387 -0.65 -11.69 -26.50
#